data_AF-A0A2H9MFC1-F1
#
_entry.id   AF-A0A2H9MFC1-F1
#
_cell.length_a   1.000
_cell.length_b   1.000
_cell.length_c   1.000
_cell.angle_alpha   90.00
_cell.angle_beta   90.00
_cell.angle_gamma   90.00
#
_symmetry.space_group_name_H-M   'P 1'
#
loop_
_entity.id
_entity.type
_entity.pdbx_description
1 polymer ?
#
loop_
_entity_poly.entity_id
_entity_poly.type
_entity_poly.pdbx_seq_one_letter_code
_entity_poly.pdbx_strand_id
1 'polypeptide(L)' 'MEIIEKVKSSLPEGLVNRIELEGCEIIIYTKDKLFFLDASEQVRDVVSELKKRIEVRPDIS' A
#
# COMPACT_ATOMS: atom_id res chain seq x y z
N MET A 1 -5.73 12.82 7.57
CA MET A 1 -6.16 11.66 6.75
C MET A 1 -5.64 10.40 7.44
N GLU A 2 -6.35 9.94 8.46
CA GLU A 2 -5.83 8.96 9.44
C GLU A 2 -5.54 7.57 8.86
N ILE A 3 -6.30 7.15 7.84
CA ILE A 3 -6.11 5.87 7.16
C ILE A 3 -4.82 5.80 6.34
N ILE A 4 -4.47 6.88 5.62
CA ILE A 4 -3.27 6.90 4.79
C ILE A 4 -2.03 6.83 5.67
N GLU A 5 -2.04 7.55 6.79
CA GLU A 5 -0.94 7.50 7.76
C GLU A 5 -0.82 6.13 8.41
N LYS A 6 -1.94 5.49 8.77
CA LYS A 6 -1.93 4.09 9.25
C LYS A 6 -1.31 3.13 8.26
N VAL A 7 -1.76 3.15 7.00
CA VAL A 7 -1.20 2.28 5.94
C VAL A 7 0.30 2.52 5.79
N LYS A 8 0.73 3.79 5.81
CA LYS A 8 2.14 4.16 5.71
C LYS A 8 2.96 3.68 6.91
N SER A 9 2.42 3.71 8.13
CA SER A 9 3.10 3.21 9.33
C SER A 9 3.16 1.69 9.42
N SER A 10 2.21 0.98 8.80
CA SER A 10 2.19 -0.48 8.79
C SER A 10 3.09 -1.10 7.72
N LEU A 11 3.64 -0.29 6.81
CA LEU A 11 4.53 -0.73 5.74
C LEU A 11 5.96 -0.24 5.97
N PRO A 12 6.98 -0.96 5.45
CA PRO A 12 8.37 -0.52 5.58
C PRO A 12 8.60 0.84 4.90
N GLU A 13 9.36 1.71 5.58
CA GLU A 13 9.72 3.02 5.04
C GLU A 13 10.54 2.90 3.74
N GLY A 14 10.25 3.76 2.76
CA GLY A 14 10.97 3.82 1.49
C GLY A 14 10.46 2.91 0.38
N LEU A 15 9.57 1.95 0.67
CA LEU A 15 8.97 1.07 -0.35
C LEU A 15 7.76 1.70 -1.06
N VAL A 16 7.07 2.63 -0.40
CA VAL A 16 5.86 3.27 -0.90
C VAL A 16 6.17 4.68 -1.37
N ASN A 17 5.93 4.95 -2.65
CA ASN A 17 6.10 6.26 -3.25
C ASN A 17 4.89 7.16 -3.02
N ARG A 18 3.69 6.62 -3.21
CA ARG A 18 2.44 7.36 -3.04
C ARG A 18 1.31 6.43 -2.60
N ILE A 19 0.35 6.98 -1.86
CA ILE A 19 -0.87 6.27 -1.45
C ILE A 19 -2.05 7.14 -1.83
N GLU A 20 -3.03 6.55 -2.51
CA GLU A 20 -4.25 7.21 -2.95
C GLU A 20 -5.48 6.44 -2.49
N LEU A 21 -6.59 7.17 -2.37
CA LEU A 21 -7.90 6.59 -2.08
C LEU A 21 -8.76 6.74 -3.34
N GLU A 22 -8.97 5.65 -4.05
CA GLU A 22 -9.84 5.59 -5.24
C GLU A 22 -11.19 4.99 -4.81
N GLY A 23 -12.12 5.87 -4.41
CA GLY A 23 -13.43 5.48 -3.90
C GLY A 23 -13.33 4.74 -2.56
N CYS A 24 -13.58 3.43 -2.56
CA CYS A 24 -13.48 2.58 -1.37
C CYS A 24 -12.17 1.78 -1.29
N GLU A 25 -11.32 1.88 -2.31
CA GLU A 25 -10.07 1.14 -2.44
C GLU A 25 -8.88 2.02 -2.08
N ILE A 26 -7.86 1.41 -1.48
CA ILE A 26 -6.58 2.05 -1.17
C ILE A 26 -5.58 1.60 -2.22
N ILE A 27 -4.96 2.54 -2.91
CA ILE A 27 -3.97 2.25 -3.93
C ILE A 27 -2.59 2.67 -3.44
N ILE A 28 -1.67 1.72 -3.48
CA ILE A 28 -0.28 1.89 -3.08
C ILE A 28 0.56 1.86 -4.34
N TYR A 29 1.27 2.95 -4.61
CA TYR A 29 2.20 3.02 -5.73
C TYR A 29 3.64 2.84 -5.23
N THR A 30 4.39 1.99 -5.91
CA THR A 30 5.77 1.63 -5.58
C THR A 30 6.68 1.64 -6.80
N LYS A 31 7.91 2.13 -6.65
CA LYS A 31 8.99 1.97 -7.64
C LYS A 31 9.82 0.71 -7.41
N ASP A 32 9.63 0.05 -6.27
CA ASP A 32 10.38 -1.16 -5.92
C ASP A 32 9.76 -2.39 -6.59
N LYS A 33 10.54 -3.02 -7.48
CA LYS A 33 10.10 -4.21 -8.21
C LYS A 33 9.91 -5.43 -7.31
N LEU A 34 10.75 -5.58 -6.28
CA LEU A 34 10.66 -6.72 -5.38
C LEU A 34 9.41 -6.61 -4.52
N PHE A 35 9.14 -5.41 -3.99
CA PHE A 35 7.90 -5.13 -3.27
C PHE A 35 6.69 -5.34 -4.18
N PHE A 36 6.68 -4.83 -5.41
CA PHE A 36 5.54 -5.08 -6.31
C PHE A 36 5.27 -6.58 -6.56
N LEU A 37 6.32 -7.41 -6.67
CA LEU A 37 6.19 -8.84 -6.91
C LEU A 37 5.86 -9.67 -5.66
N ASP A 38 6.29 -9.21 -4.47
CA ASP A 38 6.21 -9.98 -3.22
C ASP A 38 5.53 -9.24 -2.05
N ALA A 39 4.76 -8.17 -2.32
CA ALA A 39 4.04 -7.41 -1.30
C ALA A 39 2.90 -8.19 -0.62
N SER A 40 2.61 -9.42 -1.05
CA SER A 40 1.40 -10.14 -0.68
C SER A 40 1.26 -10.37 0.82
N GLU A 41 2.34 -10.76 1.52
CA GLU A 41 2.34 -11.00 2.96
C GLU A 41 2.12 -9.70 3.74
N GLN A 42 2.90 -8.67 3.42
CA GLN A 42 2.84 -7.36 4.06
C GLN A 42 1.47 -6.69 3.86
N VAL A 43 0.93 -6.74 2.63
CA VAL A 43 -0.38 -6.16 2.33
C VAL A 43 -1.50 -6.93 3.01
N ARG A 44 -1.38 -8.26 3.14
CA ARG A 44 -2.40 -9.09 3.79
C ARG A 44 -2.61 -8.73 5.26
N ASP A 45 -1.54 -8.39 5.97
CA ASP A 45 -1.63 -7.96 7.36
C ASP A 45 -2.36 -6.62 7.48
N VAL A 46 -2.00 -5.66 6.62
CA VAL A 46 -2.65 -4.33 6.57
C VAL A 46 -4.14 -4.45 6.18
N VAL A 47 -4.48 -5.30 5.20
CA VAL A 47 -5.87 -5.60 4.84
C VAL A 47 -6.63 -6.22 6.01
N SER A 48 -5.98 -7.12 6.75
CA SER A 48 -6.60 -7.80 7.91
C SER A 48 -6.88 -6.85 9.06
N GLU A 49 -6.04 -5.84 9.26
CA GLU A 49 -6.23 -4.78 10.26
C GLU A 49 -7.28 -3.75 9.83
N LEU A 50 -7.15 -3.22 8.61
CA LEU A 50 -7.98 -2.10 8.13
C LEU A 50 -9.34 -2.52 7.55
N LYS A 51 -9.51 -3.81 7.24
CA LYS A 51 -10.70 -4.38 6.58
C LYS A 51 -11.09 -3.65 5.29
N LYS A 52 -10.09 -3.13 4.56
CA LYS A 52 -10.24 -2.41 3.29
C LYS A 52 -9.47 -3.11 2.18
N ARG A 53 -9.93 -2.95 0.94
CA ARG A 53 -9.24 -3.48 -0.24
C ARG A 53 -8.02 -2.61 -0.54
N ILE A 54 -6.88 -3.26 -0.71
CA ILE A 54 -5.61 -2.61 -1.04
C ILE A 54 -5.11 -3.16 -2.38
N GLU A 55 -4.72 -2.28 -3.28
CA GLU A 55 -4.10 -2.61 -4.56
C GLU A 55 -2.69 -2.02 -4.62
N VAL A 56 -1.70 -2.83 -4.99
CA VAL A 56 -0.33 -2.36 -5.22
C VAL A 56 -0.13 -2.19 -6.73
N ARG A 57 0.29 -1.00 -7.15
CA ARG A 57 0.57 -0.66 -8.54
C ARG A 57 2.02 -0.18 -8.70
N PRO A 58 2.66 -0.42 -9.85
CA PRO A 58 3.94 0.19 -10.14
C PRO A 58 3.75 1.70 -10.34
N ASP A 59 4.65 2.49 -9.76
CA ASP A 59 4.72 3.92 -10.00
C ASP A 59 5.48 4.19 -11.31
N ILE A 60 4.84 4.89 -12.25
CA ILE A 60 5.40 5.22 -13.58
C ILE A 60 6.11 6.59 -13.55
N SER A 61 5.99 7.31 -12.44
CA SER A 61 6.50 8.68 -12.24
C SER A 61 8.01 8.78 -12.17
#